data_AF-A0A7C5T5M4-F1
#
_entry.id   AF-A0A7C5T5M4-F1
#
_cell.length_a   1.000
_cell.length_b   1.000
_cell.length_c   1.000
_cell.angle_alpha   90.00
_cell.angle_beta   90.00
_cell.angle_gamma   90.00
#
_symmetry.space_group_name_H-M   'P 1'
#
loop_
_entity.id
_entity.type
_entity.pdbx_description
1 polymer ?
#
loop_
_entity_poly.entity_id
_entity_poly.type
_entity_poly.pdbx_seq_one_letter_code
_entity_poly.pdbx_strand_id
1 'polypeptide(L)'
;MLLVVVKSDDEDVVKRVGRQLDALELLPGVFLSWSPREKAERAVDAVKRGVVRRWEEAGEGPALEVAVLELTEEQFKAVRPLARAVIERVGSALLEEMGRLLEKMRSGKAARDLTGWYRDLARRYERLVNASIALDVEPTIMGRLRERWREVTLEAGRVLRR
;
A
#
# COMPACT_ATOMS: atom_id res chain seq x y z
N MET A 1 -17.26 1.53 -3.46
CA MET A 1 -15.87 2.00 -3.25
C MET A 1 -15.89 3.03 -2.14
N LEU A 2 -14.86 3.09 -1.29
CA LEU A 2 -14.82 4.04 -0.17
C LEU A 2 -13.67 5.04 -0.36
N LEU A 3 -13.93 6.30 -0.03
CA LEU A 3 -12.91 7.30 0.19
C LEU A 3 -12.76 7.49 1.70
N VAL A 4 -11.59 7.15 2.24
CA VAL A 4 -11.26 7.35 3.64
C VAL A 4 -10.31 8.54 3.74
N VAL A 5 -10.72 9.59 4.44
CA VAL A 5 -9.91 10.77 4.69
C VAL A 5 -9.51 10.77 6.16
N VAL A 6 -8.21 10.85 6.42
CA VAL A 6 -7.62 10.85 7.75
C VAL A 6 -6.72 12.07 7.84
N LYS A 7 -7.04 12.97 8.76
CA LYS A 7 -6.25 14.16 9.06
C LYS A 7 -5.82 14.09 10.51
N SER A 8 -4.51 14.13 10.73
CA SER A 8 -3.91 14.14 12.05
C SER A 8 -2.59 14.91 12.00
N ASP A 9 -2.23 15.51 13.12
CA ASP A 9 -0.90 16.07 13.38
C ASP A 9 0.15 14.99 13.68
N ASP A 10 -0.28 13.76 13.93
CA ASP A 10 0.57 12.57 14.08
C ASP A 10 0.48 11.68 12.82
N GLU A 11 1.55 11.66 12.02
CA GLU A 11 1.63 10.83 10.82
C GLU A 11 1.49 9.31 11.09
N ASP A 12 1.85 8.84 12.28
CA ASP A 12 1.74 7.42 12.61
C ASP A 12 0.28 7.00 12.80
N VAL A 13 -0.59 7.93 13.21
CA VAL A 13 -2.04 7.72 13.24
C VAL A 13 -2.57 7.50 11.82
N VAL A 14 -2.16 8.34 10.87
CA VAL A 14 -2.52 8.21 9.44
C VAL A 14 -2.05 6.87 8.88
N LYS A 15 -0.78 6.52 9.10
CA LYS A 15 -0.18 5.26 8.62
C LYS A 15 -0.87 4.04 9.22
N ARG A 16 -1.32 4.07 10.48
CA ARG A 16 -2.05 2.97 11.12
C ARG A 16 -3.41 2.71 10.47
N VAL A 17 -4.13 3.75 10.06
CA VAL A 17 -5.40 3.57 9.33
C VAL A 17 -5.12 2.88 8.00
N GLY A 18 -4.20 3.44 7.19
CA GLY A 18 -3.86 2.90 5.87
C GLY A 18 -3.39 1.43 5.92
N ARG A 19 -2.67 1.01 6.98
CA ARG A 19 -2.21 -0.38 7.14
C ARG A 19 -3.33 -1.39 7.42
N GLN A 20 -4.46 -0.94 7.96
CA GLN A 20 -5.60 -1.80 8.32
C GLN A 20 -6.62 -1.92 7.17
N LEU A 21 -6.48 -1.09 6.14
CA LEU A 21 -7.35 -1.05 4.98
C LEU A 21 -6.71 -1.75 3.78
N ASP A 22 -7.55 -2.40 2.98
CA ASP A 22 -7.21 -2.72 1.59
C ASP A 22 -7.49 -1.45 0.77
N ALA A 23 -6.46 -0.61 0.64
CA ALA A 23 -6.60 0.71 0.05
C ALA A 23 -5.33 1.19 -0.66
N LEU A 24 -5.53 2.14 -1.56
CA LEU A 24 -4.49 2.92 -2.22
C LEU A 24 -4.49 4.33 -1.66
N GLU A 25 -3.35 4.79 -1.13
CA GLU A 25 -3.20 6.19 -0.71
C GLU A 25 -2.99 7.08 -1.95
N LEU A 26 -3.96 7.95 -2.23
CA LEU A 26 -3.94 8.88 -3.36
C LEU A 26 -3.08 10.11 -3.06
N LEU A 27 -3.23 10.63 -1.84
CA LEU A 27 -2.54 11.77 -1.26
C LEU A 27 -2.34 11.47 0.23
N PRO A 28 -1.42 12.17 0.95
CA PRO A 28 -1.23 11.97 2.38
C PRO A 28 -2.57 12.00 3.14
N GLY A 29 -2.93 10.88 3.75
CA GLY A 29 -4.18 10.73 4.51
C GLY A 29 -5.46 10.53 3.69
N VAL A 30 -5.38 10.46 2.35
CA VAL A 30 -6.54 10.22 1.47
C VAL A 30 -6.41 8.86 0.82
N PHE A 31 -7.25 7.92 1.25
CA PHE A 31 -7.21 6.53 0.83
C PHE A 31 -8.43 6.16 0.00
N LEU A 32 -8.20 5.59 -1.17
CA LEU A 32 -9.22 4.93 -1.97
C LEU A 32 -9.25 3.45 -1.59
N SER A 33 -10.30 3.04 -0.87
CA SER A 33 -10.41 1.73 -0.25
C SER A 33 -11.49 0.88 -0.92
N TRP A 34 -11.13 -0.37 -1.21
CA TRP A 34 -12.06 -1.41 -1.66
C TRP A 34 -12.38 -2.42 -0.53
N SER A 35 -12.07 -2.05 0.71
CA SER A 35 -12.48 -2.83 1.88
C SER A 35 -14.01 -2.80 2.03
N PRO A 36 -14.62 -3.84 2.64
CA PRO A 36 -15.99 -3.77 3.14
C PRO A 36 -16.16 -2.57 4.08
N ARG A 37 -17.33 -1.94 4.06
CA ARG A 37 -17.59 -0.73 4.86
C ARG A 37 -17.38 -0.97 6.36
N GLU A 38 -17.85 -2.10 6.86
CA GLU A 38 -17.72 -2.48 8.27
C GLU A 38 -16.25 -2.74 8.66
N LYS A 39 -15.40 -3.16 7.70
CA LYS A 39 -13.96 -3.28 7.94
C LYS A 39 -13.33 -1.89 8.04
N ALA A 40 -13.71 -0.98 7.15
CA ALA A 40 -13.20 0.39 7.15
C ALA A 40 -13.60 1.15 8.43
N GLU A 41 -14.87 1.06 8.83
CA GLU A 41 -15.38 1.67 10.06
C GLU A 41 -14.67 1.09 11.29
N ARG A 42 -14.51 -0.24 11.39
CA ARG A 42 -13.76 -0.86 12.49
C ARG A 42 -12.30 -0.41 12.55
N ALA A 43 -11.63 -0.25 11.42
CA ALA A 43 -10.25 0.23 11.38
C ALA A 43 -10.16 1.68 11.90
N VAL A 44 -11.10 2.53 11.49
CA VAL A 44 -11.20 3.92 11.98
C VAL A 44 -11.48 3.96 13.48
N ASP A 45 -12.43 3.16 13.97
CA ASP A 45 -12.80 3.13 15.39
C ASP A 45 -11.68 2.58 16.28
N ALA A 46 -10.89 1.61 15.79
CA ALA A 46 -9.71 1.13 16.49
C ALA A 46 -8.68 2.25 16.67
N VAL A 47 -8.47 3.07 15.64
CA VAL A 47 -7.54 4.21 15.70
C VAL A 47 -8.08 5.33 16.59
N LYS A 48 -9.37 5.68 16.48
CA LYS A 48 -10.02 6.65 17.38
C LYS A 48 -9.87 6.25 18.84
N ARG A 49 -10.17 4.99 19.20
CA ARG A 49 -9.98 4.48 20.56
C ARG A 49 -8.53 4.59 21.03
N GLY A 50 -7.57 4.31 20.15
CA GLY A 50 -6.16 4.47 20.44
C GLY A 50 -5.76 5.92 20.71
N VAL A 51 -6.35 6.90 20.01
CA VAL A 51 -6.11 8.33 20.23
C VAL A 51 -6.77 8.81 21.52
N VAL A 52 -8.04 8.46 21.74
CA VAL A 52 -8.77 8.79 22.98
C VAL A 52 -8.03 8.29 24.21
N ARG A 53 -7.53 7.05 24.16
CA ARG A 53 -6.78 6.47 25.27
C ARG A 53 -5.50 7.27 25.59
N ARG A 54 -4.79 7.79 24.59
CA ARG A 54 -3.61 8.66 24.83
C ARG A 54 -4.01 9.96 25.51
N TRP A 55 -5.09 10.58 25.04
CA TRP A 55 -5.67 11.77 25.67
C TRP A 55 -6.04 11.52 27.13
N GLU A 56 -6.65 10.38 27.44
CA GLU A 56 -7.04 10.01 28.81
C GLU A 56 -5.82 9.71 29.71
N GLU A 57 -4.80 9.02 29.19
CA GLU A 57 -3.63 8.60 29.97
C GLU A 57 -2.62 9.74 30.19
N ALA A 58 -2.43 10.62 29.20
CA ALA A 58 -1.40 11.67 29.22
C ALA A 58 -1.96 13.08 29.44
N GLY A 59 -3.29 13.27 29.37
CA GLY A 59 -3.93 14.59 29.40
C GLY A 59 -3.80 15.39 28.09
N GLU A 60 -3.06 14.87 27.11
CA GLU A 60 -2.84 15.43 25.78
C GLU A 60 -2.78 14.31 24.73
N GLY A 61 -3.03 14.65 23.46
CA GLY A 61 -2.95 13.69 22.37
C GLY A 61 -3.10 14.33 20.99
N PRO A 62 -2.92 13.55 19.92
CA PRO A 62 -2.98 14.08 18.57
C PRO A 62 -4.41 14.52 18.21
N ALA A 63 -4.51 15.55 17.38
CA ALA A 63 -5.75 15.87 16.70
C ALA A 63 -6.06 14.77 15.67
N LEU A 64 -7.32 14.33 15.60
CA LEU A 64 -7.75 13.31 14.65
C LEU A 64 -9.13 13.64 14.08
N GLU A 65 -9.18 13.87 12.78
CA GLU A 65 -10.41 13.96 11.98
C GLU A 65 -10.42 12.80 10.98
N VAL A 66 -11.54 12.05 10.93
CA VAL A 66 -11.69 10.93 9.98
C VAL A 66 -13.06 10.94 9.34
N ALA A 67 -13.10 10.76 8.03
CA ALA A 67 -14.32 10.54 7.26
C ALA A 67 -14.20 9.24 6.44
N VAL A 68 -15.29 8.46 6.42
CA VAL A 68 -15.46 7.30 5.53
C VAL A 68 -16.64 7.60 4.63
N LEU A 69 -16.37 7.84 3.36
CA LEU A 69 -17.35 8.27 2.38
C LEU A 69 -17.54 7.17 1.35
N GLU A 70 -18.79 6.82 1.08
CA GLU A 70 -19.11 5.93 -0.03
C GLU A 70 -19.17 6.75 -1.32
N LEU A 71 -18.38 6.34 -2.31
CA LEU A 71 -18.34 7.03 -3.60
C LEU A 71 -19.40 6.46 -4.52
N THR A 72 -20.14 7.35 -5.17
CA THR A 72 -20.93 7.00 -6.36
C THR A 72 -20.00 6.63 -7.51
N GLU A 73 -20.55 6.00 -8.55
CA GLU A 73 -19.78 5.65 -9.75
C GLU A 73 -19.17 6.89 -10.43
N GLU A 74 -19.92 7.99 -10.51
CA GLU A 74 -19.44 9.26 -11.07
C GLU A 74 -18.27 9.84 -10.26
N GLN A 75 -18.39 9.84 -8.93
CA GLN A 75 -17.33 10.31 -8.04
C GLN A 75 -16.08 9.42 -8.15
N PHE A 76 -16.28 8.09 -8.23
CA PHE A 76 -15.18 7.16 -8.46
C PHE A 76 -14.48 7.42 -9.80
N LYS A 77 -15.25 7.61 -10.88
CA LYS A 77 -14.73 7.94 -12.21
C LYS A 77 -13.89 9.22 -12.19
N ALA A 78 -14.27 10.21 -11.38
CA ALA A 78 -13.52 11.45 -11.22
C ALA A 78 -12.16 11.26 -10.52
N VAL A 79 -12.05 10.33 -9.56
CA VAL A 79 -10.78 10.05 -8.85
C VAL A 79 -9.91 8.97 -9.51
N ARG A 80 -10.47 8.17 -10.42
CA ARG A 80 -9.75 7.08 -11.12
C ARG A 80 -8.45 7.53 -11.81
N PRO A 81 -8.35 8.71 -12.46
CA PRO A 81 -7.09 9.20 -13.02
C PRO A 81 -5.97 9.37 -11.97
N LEU A 82 -6.31 9.82 -10.76
CA LEU A 82 -5.36 9.94 -9.65
C LEU A 82 -4.87 8.57 -9.19
N ALA A 83 -5.79 7.62 -9.03
CA ALA A 83 -5.43 6.23 -8.71
C ALA A 83 -4.49 5.64 -9.76
N ARG A 84 -4.76 5.88 -11.05
CA ARG A 84 -3.87 5.46 -12.15
C ARG A 84 -2.49 6.07 -12.03
N ALA A 85 -2.38 7.38 -11.83
CA ALA A 85 -1.08 8.04 -11.67
C ALA A 85 -0.27 7.47 -10.49
N VAL A 86 -0.94 7.18 -9.37
CA VAL A 86 -0.29 6.58 -8.20
C VAL A 86 0.17 5.14 -8.49
N ILE A 87 -0.69 4.30 -9.09
CA ILE A 87 -0.33 2.92 -9.44
C ILE A 87 0.86 2.89 -10.41
N GLU A 88 0.86 3.75 -11.43
CA GLU A 88 1.98 3.87 -12.38
C GLU A 88 3.28 4.23 -11.65
N ARG A 89 3.25 5.27 -10.81
CA ARG A 89 4.42 5.70 -10.03
C ARG A 89 4.95 4.60 -9.12
N VAL A 90 4.07 3.95 -8.36
CA VAL A 90 4.44 2.86 -7.44
C VAL A 90 4.99 1.66 -8.21
N GLY A 91 4.36 1.31 -9.33
CA GLY A 91 4.83 0.21 -10.15
C GLY A 91 6.18 0.48 -10.81
N SER A 92 6.45 1.71 -11.27
CA SER A 92 7.76 2.09 -11.81
C SER A 92 8.86 1.92 -10.75
N ALA A 93 8.61 2.41 -9.53
CA ALA A 93 9.54 2.25 -8.42
C ALA A 93 9.78 0.77 -8.06
N LEU A 94 8.72 -0.04 -8.05
CA LEU A 94 8.83 -1.49 -7.84
C LEU A 94 9.64 -2.17 -8.94
N LEU A 95 9.45 -1.80 -10.20
CA LEU A 95 10.17 -2.38 -11.33
C LEU A 95 11.69 -2.12 -11.23
N GLU A 96 12.08 -0.89 -10.87
CA GLU A 96 13.47 -0.53 -10.64
C GLU A 96 14.07 -1.30 -9.45
N GLU A 97 13.30 -1.43 -8.37
CA GLU A 97 13.74 -2.16 -7.17
C GLU A 97 13.88 -3.67 -7.43
N MET A 98 12.97 -4.27 -8.21
CA MET A 98 13.11 -5.63 -8.71
C MET A 98 14.40 -5.83 -9.50
N GLY A 99 14.76 -4.88 -10.36
CA GLY A 99 16.02 -4.89 -11.11
C GLY A 99 17.23 -4.92 -10.18
N ARG A 100 17.27 -4.03 -9.18
CA ARG A 100 18.34 -3.99 -8.17
C ARG A 100 18.43 -5.28 -7.36
N LEU A 101 17.29 -5.87 -6.97
CA LEU A 101 17.27 -7.14 -6.24
C LEU A 101 17.84 -8.29 -7.11
N LEU A 102 17.45 -8.36 -8.38
CA LEU A 102 17.97 -9.36 -9.33
C LEU A 102 19.48 -9.26 -9.52
N GLU A 103 20.00 -8.05 -9.75
CA GLU A 103 21.44 -7.84 -9.87
C GLU A 103 22.18 -8.31 -8.62
N LYS A 104 21.65 -8.01 -7.44
CA LYS A 104 22.25 -8.45 -6.18
C LYS A 104 22.22 -9.97 -6.03
N MET A 105 21.09 -10.63 -6.32
CA MET A 105 20.98 -12.09 -6.29
C MET A 105 21.99 -12.75 -7.24
N ARG A 106 22.05 -12.28 -8.49
CA ARG A 106 22.96 -12.82 -9.54
C ARG A 106 24.44 -12.57 -9.25
N SER A 107 24.76 -11.48 -8.55
CA SER A 107 26.15 -11.13 -8.25
C SER A 107 26.83 -12.11 -7.28
N GLY A 108 26.09 -12.91 -6.51
CA GLY A 108 26.63 -13.84 -5.52
C GLY A 108 27.41 -13.20 -4.36
N LYS A 109 27.60 -11.87 -4.37
CA LYS A 109 28.40 -11.11 -3.40
C LYS A 109 27.62 -10.71 -2.13
N ALA A 110 26.43 -11.26 -1.91
CA ALA A 110 25.55 -10.80 -0.85
C ALA A 110 25.87 -11.49 0.50
N ALA A 111 26.61 -10.79 1.36
CA ALA A 111 26.80 -11.15 2.77
C ALA A 111 25.57 -10.89 3.67
N ARG A 112 24.49 -10.31 3.11
CA ARG A 112 23.22 -10.02 3.81
C ARG A 112 22.12 -10.95 3.32
N ASP A 113 21.31 -11.43 4.25
CA ASP A 113 20.07 -12.15 3.96
C ASP A 113 19.13 -11.28 3.10
N LEU A 114 18.98 -11.65 1.82
CA LEU A 114 18.09 -10.98 0.87
C LEU A 114 16.62 -11.39 1.07
N THR A 115 16.33 -12.37 1.92
CA THR A 115 14.98 -12.89 2.17
C THR A 115 14.04 -11.80 2.68
N GLY A 116 14.52 -10.92 3.57
CA GLY A 116 13.74 -9.80 4.07
C GLY A 116 13.31 -8.84 2.96
N TRP A 117 14.27 -8.47 2.09
CA TRP A 117 14.01 -7.59 0.95
C TRP A 117 13.05 -8.24 -0.04
N TYR A 118 13.27 -9.51 -0.39
CA TYR A 118 12.36 -10.27 -1.26
C TYR A 118 10.93 -10.32 -0.71
N ARG A 119 10.75 -10.67 0.58
CA ARG A 119 9.42 -10.76 1.21
C ARG A 119 8.70 -9.42 1.28
N ASP A 120 9.44 -8.34 1.50
CA ASP A 120 8.87 -6.98 1.48
C ASP A 120 8.42 -6.59 0.06
N LEU A 121 9.29 -6.82 -0.93
CA LEU A 121 8.99 -6.56 -2.34
C LEU A 121 7.78 -7.37 -2.82
N ALA A 122 7.70 -8.66 -2.45
CA ALA A 122 6.58 -9.54 -2.76
C ALA A 122 5.25 -8.97 -2.26
N ARG A 123 5.21 -8.56 -0.98
CA ARG A 123 4.02 -7.98 -0.35
C ARG A 123 3.60 -6.68 -1.04
N ARG A 124 4.55 -5.83 -1.42
CA ARG A 124 4.25 -4.58 -2.13
C ARG A 124 3.78 -4.81 -3.56
N TYR A 125 4.36 -5.77 -4.27
CA TYR A 125 3.90 -6.18 -5.61
C TYR A 125 2.47 -6.74 -5.56
N GLU A 126 2.19 -7.65 -4.63
CA GLU A 126 0.84 -8.22 -4.44
C GLU A 126 -0.19 -7.13 -4.13
N ARG A 127 0.14 -6.19 -3.23
CA ARG A 127 -0.73 -5.04 -2.93
C ARG A 127 -1.00 -4.18 -4.18
N LEU A 128 0.01 -3.93 -5.01
CA LEU A 128 -0.17 -3.16 -6.24
C LEU A 128 -1.09 -3.89 -7.23
N VAL A 129 -0.91 -5.20 -7.41
CA VAL A 129 -1.76 -6.02 -8.28
C VAL A 129 -3.20 -6.03 -7.78
N ASN A 130 -3.41 -6.23 -6.47
CA ASN A 130 -4.74 -6.21 -5.88
C ASN A 130 -5.42 -4.83 -6.06
N ALA A 131 -4.67 -3.74 -5.87
CA ALA A 131 -5.17 -2.39 -6.13
C ALA A 131 -5.56 -2.21 -7.61
N SER A 132 -4.74 -2.68 -8.55
CA SER A 132 -5.03 -2.57 -9.98
C SER A 132 -6.31 -3.30 -10.39
N ILE A 133 -6.55 -4.49 -9.80
CA ILE A 133 -7.76 -5.28 -10.05
C ILE A 133 -8.98 -4.62 -9.41
N ALA A 134 -8.87 -4.28 -8.12
CA ALA A 134 -10.00 -3.75 -7.35
C ALA A 134 -10.49 -2.38 -7.84
N LEU A 135 -9.58 -1.57 -8.38
CA LEU A 135 -9.90 -0.26 -8.92
C LEU A 135 -10.22 -0.31 -10.43
N ASP A 136 -10.17 -1.48 -11.05
CA ASP A 136 -10.23 -1.62 -12.51
C ASP A 136 -9.28 -0.62 -13.19
N VAL A 137 -8.02 -0.59 -12.77
CA VAL A 137 -7.00 0.29 -13.32
C VAL A 137 -5.82 -0.57 -13.75
N GLU A 138 -5.74 -0.84 -15.04
CA GLU A 138 -4.57 -1.50 -15.61
C GLU A 138 -3.47 -0.46 -15.91
N PRO A 139 -2.32 -0.52 -15.21
CA PRO A 139 -1.20 0.35 -15.52
C PRO A 139 -0.45 -0.17 -16.75
N THR A 140 0.05 0.75 -17.55
CA THR A 140 0.80 0.49 -18.79
C THR A 140 2.03 -0.39 -18.56
N ILE A 141 2.57 -0.37 -17.34
CA ILE A 141 3.76 -1.13 -16.95
C ILE A 141 3.47 -2.55 -16.46
N MET A 142 2.21 -2.98 -16.40
CA MET A 142 1.84 -4.25 -15.77
C MET A 142 2.47 -5.48 -16.42
N GLY A 143 2.58 -5.50 -17.75
CA GLY A 143 3.28 -6.56 -18.47
C GLY A 143 4.75 -6.69 -18.03
N ARG A 144 5.47 -5.56 -18.00
CA ARG A 144 6.87 -5.48 -17.56
C ARG A 144 7.05 -5.90 -16.10
N LEU A 145 6.13 -5.48 -15.23
CA LEU A 145 6.13 -5.89 -13.81
C LEU A 145 5.96 -7.39 -13.66
N ARG A 146 5.00 -8.01 -14.36
CA ARG A 146 4.77 -9.47 -14.30
C ARG A 146 5.97 -10.26 -14.80
N GLU A 147 6.57 -9.84 -15.91
CA GLU A 147 7.78 -10.47 -16.45
C GLU A 147 8.95 -10.36 -15.46
N ARG A 148 9.21 -9.16 -14.96
CA ARG A 148 10.30 -8.93 -14.00
C ARG A 148 10.08 -9.70 -12.68
N TRP A 149 8.84 -9.78 -12.21
CA TRP A 149 8.50 -10.53 -11.01
C TRP A 149 8.74 -12.04 -11.17
N ARG A 150 8.47 -12.60 -12.37
CA ARG A 150 8.81 -14.00 -12.69
C ARG A 150 10.32 -14.22 -12.61
N GLU A 151 11.13 -13.33 -13.18
CA GLU A 151 12.59 -13.41 -13.06
C GLU A 151 13.05 -13.39 -11.59
N VAL A 152 12.55 -12.45 -10.79
CA VAL A 152 12.87 -12.32 -9.35
C VAL A 152 12.56 -13.61 -8.61
N THR A 153 11.38 -14.18 -8.85
CA THR A 153 10.92 -15.39 -8.15
C THR A 153 11.77 -16.61 -8.51
N LEU A 154 12.14 -16.76 -9.79
CA LEU A 154 13.02 -17.83 -10.24
C LEU A 154 14.40 -17.74 -9.60
N GLU A 155 14.99 -16.53 -9.56
CA GLU A 155 16.32 -16.34 -8.98
C GLU A 155 16.31 -16.51 -7.46
N ALA A 156 15.27 -15.98 -6.78
CA ALA A 156 15.06 -16.21 -5.36
C ALA A 156 14.96 -17.71 -5.03
N GLY A 157 14.27 -18.49 -5.87
CA GLY A 157 14.16 -19.95 -5.72
C GLY A 157 15.49 -20.70 -5.84
N ARG A 158 16.48 -20.15 -6.57
CA ARG A 158 17.82 -20.72 -6.70
C ARG A 158 18.74 -20.33 -5.54
N VAL A 159 18.65 -19.08 -5.11
CA VAL A 159 19.59 -18.48 -4.13
C VAL A 159 19.14 -18.72 -2.69
N LEU A 160 17.83 -18.71 -2.40
CA LEU A 160 17.29 -18.82 -1.03
C LEU A 160 16.93 -20.25 -0.59
N ARG A 161 17.00 -21.24 -1.50
CA ARG A 161 16.81 -22.67 -1.18
C ARG A 161 18.13 -23.43 -0.96
N ARG A 162 19.27 -22.77 -1.14
CA ARG A 162 20.59 -23.29 -0.77
C ARG A 162 20.91 -22.86 0.66
#